data_AF-U5HIL2-F1
#
_entry.id   AF-U5HIL2-F1
#
_cell.length_a   1.000
_cell.length_b   1.000
_cell.length_c   1.000
_cell.angle_alpha   90.00
_cell.angle_beta   90.00
_cell.angle_gamma   90.00
#
_symmetry.space_group_name_H-M   'P 1'
#
loop_
_entity.id
_entity.type
_entity.pdbx_description
1 polymer ?
#
loop_
_entity_poly.entity_id
_entity_poly.type
_entity_poly.pdbx_seq_one_letter_code
_entity_poly.pdbx_strand_id
1 'polypeptide(L)'
;MHPYKLETPFVEWYTRYENGQRIRKDVTREGRVFIAGDAFHTHSPKAGQSRHERPPIGLRLGAAPNRSRADRSRPQAIASAPSTDEGEPDGVSLKEFTAFVIKMGHWASGTAVHYKESIVVAAEATINLVAPGLPLGKRFESHQVVLMADARPWHLGDRLESDGKWRIILFAGGVRDLTQRQKLDEVEAYLDSTFSLRDRRSDILWPQKGAFGSRDYLKIFSDDESWFSGHGEFFAGFMMPVVA
;
A
#
# COMPACT_ATOMS: atom_id res chain seq x y z
N MET A 1 -13.66 -31.74 -20.88
CA MET A 1 -12.23 -31.61 -20.53
C MET A 1 -11.55 -32.93 -20.83
N HIS A 2 -11.11 -33.23 -22.04
CA HIS A 2 -10.49 -34.56 -22.27
C HIS A 2 -9.15 -34.70 -21.50
N PRO A 3 -8.85 -35.81 -20.80
CA PRO A 3 -9.63 -37.06 -20.63
C PRO A 3 -10.59 -37.06 -19.41
N TYR A 4 -10.67 -35.98 -18.66
CA TYR A 4 -11.49 -35.82 -17.46
C TYR A 4 -12.99 -35.62 -17.75
N LYS A 5 -13.85 -36.26 -16.94
CA LYS A 5 -15.30 -36.03 -16.97
C LYS A 5 -15.67 -34.89 -16.02
N LEU A 6 -16.59 -34.02 -16.44
CA LEU A 6 -17.15 -32.94 -15.61
C LEU A 6 -18.67 -33.15 -15.53
N GLU A 7 -19.17 -33.52 -14.35
CA GLU A 7 -20.60 -33.66 -14.06
C GLU A 7 -21.00 -32.54 -13.09
N THR A 8 -22.06 -31.80 -13.40
CA THR A 8 -22.50 -30.64 -12.62
C THR A 8 -23.91 -30.90 -12.08
N PRO A 9 -24.05 -31.47 -10.87
CA PRO A 9 -25.36 -31.84 -10.34
C PRO A 9 -26.23 -30.62 -10.00
N PHE A 10 -25.62 -29.44 -9.81
CA PHE A 10 -26.30 -28.19 -9.55
C PHE A 10 -25.47 -27.00 -10.03
N VAL A 11 -26.13 -25.96 -10.56
CA VAL A 11 -25.52 -24.68 -10.94
C VAL A 11 -26.24 -23.58 -10.19
N GLU A 12 -25.56 -22.94 -9.24
CA GLU A 12 -26.11 -21.84 -8.45
C GLU A 12 -26.36 -20.60 -9.31
N TRP A 13 -25.40 -20.27 -10.18
CA TRP A 13 -25.50 -19.13 -11.09
C TRP A 13 -24.54 -19.27 -12.28
N TYR A 14 -24.93 -18.70 -13.42
CA TYR A 14 -24.03 -18.52 -14.57
C TYR A 14 -24.29 -17.17 -15.25
N THR A 15 -23.29 -16.68 -15.98
CA THR A 15 -23.42 -15.50 -16.84
C THR A 15 -22.60 -15.64 -18.10
N ARG A 16 -22.91 -14.81 -19.09
CA ARG A 16 -22.04 -14.55 -20.22
C ARG A 16 -21.39 -13.19 -20.02
N TYR A 17 -20.10 -13.20 -19.70
CA TYR A 17 -19.31 -11.97 -19.64
C TYR A 17 -18.67 -11.72 -21.01
N GLU A 18 -19.07 -10.66 -21.68
CA GLU A 18 -18.45 -10.25 -22.94
C GLU A 18 -17.19 -9.42 -22.65
N ASN A 19 -16.06 -9.87 -23.20
CA ASN A 19 -14.78 -9.23 -22.97
C ASN A 19 -14.70 -7.86 -23.66
N GLY A 20 -14.52 -6.80 -22.87
CA GLY A 20 -14.21 -5.46 -23.35
C GLY A 20 -13.41 -4.67 -22.32
N GLN A 21 -12.21 -4.24 -22.68
CA GLN A 21 -11.42 -3.32 -21.86
C GLN A 21 -11.70 -1.89 -22.33
N ARG A 22 -12.19 -1.04 -21.43
CA ARG A 22 -12.49 0.37 -21.72
C ARG A 22 -11.99 1.23 -20.58
N ILE A 23 -11.47 2.41 -20.91
CA ILE A 23 -11.01 3.40 -19.93
C ILE A 23 -11.40 4.79 -20.45
N ARG A 24 -11.98 5.61 -19.57
CA ARG A 24 -12.22 7.04 -19.84
C ARG A 24 -10.94 7.85 -19.64
N LYS A 25 -10.76 8.94 -20.40
CA LYS A 25 -9.61 9.85 -20.21
C LYS A 25 -9.78 10.73 -18.98
N ASP A 26 -11.01 11.21 -18.77
CA ASP A 26 -11.32 12.17 -17.72
C ASP A 26 -12.08 11.49 -16.57
N VAL A 27 -11.57 11.63 -15.36
CA VAL A 27 -12.16 11.10 -14.11
C VAL A 27 -13.08 12.11 -13.42
N THR A 28 -13.02 13.38 -13.81
CA THR A 28 -13.75 14.47 -13.16
C THR A 28 -14.24 15.50 -14.17
N ARG A 29 -15.36 16.15 -13.85
CA ARG A 29 -15.82 17.38 -14.49
C ARG A 29 -15.70 18.52 -13.50
N GLU A 30 -14.88 19.51 -13.85
CA GLU A 30 -14.69 20.77 -13.09
C GLU A 30 -14.34 20.58 -11.60
N GLY A 31 -13.75 19.43 -11.24
CA GLY A 31 -13.41 19.12 -9.86
C GLY A 31 -14.62 18.94 -8.93
N ARG A 32 -15.82 18.76 -9.47
CA ARG A 32 -17.07 18.66 -8.70
C ARG A 32 -17.80 17.33 -8.90
N VAL A 33 -17.79 16.81 -10.11
CA VAL A 33 -18.40 15.52 -10.45
C VAL A 33 -17.29 14.53 -10.73
N PHE A 34 -17.34 13.36 -10.09
CA PHE A 34 -16.32 12.32 -10.20
C PHE A 34 -16.95 11.00 -10.64
N ILE A 35 -16.24 10.24 -11.47
CA ILE A 35 -16.62 8.88 -11.85
C ILE A 35 -15.57 7.89 -11.32
N ALA A 36 -16.03 6.73 -10.84
CA ALA A 36 -15.18 5.69 -10.26
C ALA A 36 -15.71 4.29 -10.59
N GLY A 37 -14.85 3.27 -10.41
CA GLY A 37 -15.18 1.88 -10.72
C GLY A 37 -15.51 1.65 -12.19
N ASP A 38 -16.49 0.78 -12.45
CA ASP A 38 -16.88 0.37 -13.82
C ASP A 38 -17.36 1.53 -14.71
N ALA A 39 -17.80 2.64 -14.12
CA ALA A 39 -18.16 3.85 -14.87
C ALA A 39 -16.93 4.56 -15.49
N PHE A 40 -15.74 4.31 -14.94
CA PHE A 40 -14.48 4.88 -15.39
C PHE A 40 -13.62 3.85 -16.16
N HIS A 41 -13.49 2.62 -15.65
CA HIS A 41 -12.72 1.55 -16.29
C HIS A 41 -13.42 0.20 -16.21
N THR A 42 -13.40 -0.56 -17.31
CA THR A 42 -13.81 -1.97 -17.34
C THR A 42 -12.63 -2.85 -17.73
N HIS A 43 -12.51 -4.02 -17.11
CA HIS A 43 -11.44 -4.98 -17.36
C HIS A 43 -12.01 -6.38 -17.58
N SER A 44 -11.25 -7.24 -18.27
CA SER A 44 -11.63 -8.64 -18.42
C SER A 44 -11.59 -9.34 -17.05
N PRO A 45 -12.47 -10.31 -16.76
CA PRO A 45 -12.51 -11.02 -15.49
C PRO A 45 -11.22 -11.82 -15.23
N LYS A 46 -10.45 -12.11 -16.30
CA LYS A 46 -9.13 -12.75 -16.23
C LYS A 46 -8.14 -12.02 -15.32
N ALA A 47 -8.36 -10.73 -15.05
CA ALA A 47 -7.52 -9.93 -14.16
C ALA A 47 -7.91 -10.05 -12.67
N GLY A 48 -9.06 -10.63 -12.32
CA GLY A 48 -9.50 -10.77 -10.91
C GLY A 48 -9.78 -9.45 -10.17
N GLN A 49 -9.87 -8.32 -10.89
CA GLN A 49 -9.85 -6.98 -10.30
C GLN A 49 -11.21 -6.33 -10.07
N SER A 50 -12.31 -6.94 -10.51
CA SER A 50 -13.63 -6.28 -10.58
C SER A 50 -14.12 -5.67 -9.26
N ARG A 51 -13.73 -6.22 -8.09
CA ARG A 51 -14.12 -5.70 -6.77
C ARG A 51 -13.00 -5.00 -6.01
N HIS A 52 -11.73 -5.32 -6.29
CA HIS A 52 -10.58 -4.80 -5.53
C HIS A 52 -10.23 -3.35 -5.90
N GLU A 53 -10.66 -2.85 -7.07
CA GLU A 53 -10.44 -1.46 -7.50
C GLU A 53 -11.55 -0.48 -7.06
N ARG A 54 -12.22 -0.75 -5.94
CA ARG A 54 -13.11 0.22 -5.27
C ARG A 54 -12.35 0.94 -4.13
N PRO A 55 -11.58 2.00 -4.40
CA PRO A 55 -10.97 2.80 -3.34
C PRO A 55 -12.06 3.62 -2.62
N PRO A 56 -11.92 3.87 -1.30
CA PRO A 56 -12.76 4.87 -0.63
C PRO A 56 -12.56 6.24 -1.29
N ILE A 57 -13.67 6.87 -1.68
CA ILE A 57 -13.74 8.15 -2.41
C ILE A 57 -12.95 9.29 -1.73
N GLY A 58 -12.74 9.22 -0.40
CA GLY A 58 -12.09 10.29 0.37
C GLY A 58 -10.59 10.49 0.12
N LEU A 59 -9.84 9.47 -0.30
CA LEU A 59 -8.36 9.54 -0.36
C LEU A 59 -7.79 9.87 -1.74
N ARG A 60 -8.60 9.88 -2.81
CA ARG A 60 -8.12 9.91 -4.21
C ARG A 60 -8.52 11.12 -5.04
N LEU A 61 -9.00 12.21 -4.44
CA LEU A 61 -9.34 13.44 -5.19
C LEU A 61 -8.13 14.15 -5.85
N GLY A 62 -6.89 13.62 -5.76
CA GLY A 62 -5.68 14.27 -6.28
C GLY A 62 -4.75 13.45 -7.18
N ALA A 63 -4.99 12.15 -7.45
CA ALA A 63 -4.05 11.37 -8.27
C ALA A 63 -4.75 10.27 -9.08
N ALA A 64 -4.96 10.53 -10.37
CA ALA A 64 -5.29 9.49 -11.34
C ALA A 64 -4.03 8.62 -11.57
N PRO A 65 -4.06 7.30 -11.32
CA PRO A 65 -2.93 6.44 -11.65
C PRO A 65 -2.79 6.36 -13.17
N ASN A 66 -1.80 7.07 -13.70
CA ASN A 66 -1.54 7.14 -15.14
C ASN A 66 -0.69 5.92 -15.55
N ARG A 67 -1.27 4.96 -16.28
CA ARG A 67 -0.55 3.76 -16.76
C ARG A 67 0.52 4.14 -17.79
N SER A 68 1.72 3.56 -17.65
CA SER A 68 2.82 3.70 -18.63
C SER A 68 2.58 2.85 -19.87
N ARG A 69 3.33 3.16 -20.95
CA ARG A 69 3.29 2.55 -22.30
C ARG A 69 3.35 1.01 -22.35
N ALA A 70 3.73 0.34 -21.26
CA ALA A 70 3.77 -1.12 -21.10
C ALA A 70 2.38 -1.81 -21.10
N ASP A 71 1.29 -1.03 -21.07
CA ASP A 71 -0.07 -1.57 -21.02
C ASP A 71 -0.59 -2.09 -22.38
N ARG A 72 0.04 -1.70 -23.50
CA ARG A 72 -0.40 -2.10 -24.86
C ARG A 72 -0.02 -3.52 -25.27
N SER A 73 0.98 -4.14 -24.64
CA SER A 73 1.41 -5.52 -24.94
C SER A 73 0.70 -6.60 -24.11
N ARG A 74 -0.13 -6.22 -23.14
CA ARG A 74 -0.90 -7.12 -22.26
C ARG A 74 -2.00 -7.95 -22.94
N PRO A 75 -2.67 -7.51 -24.03
CA PRO A 75 -3.75 -8.29 -24.63
C PRO A 75 -3.30 -9.62 -25.24
N GLN A 76 -2.10 -9.68 -25.83
CA GLN A 76 -1.59 -10.89 -26.48
C GLN A 76 -1.31 -11.99 -25.45
N ALA A 77 -0.51 -11.73 -24.40
CA ALA A 77 -0.14 -12.76 -23.42
C ALA A 77 -1.31 -13.31 -22.58
N ILE A 78 -2.43 -12.58 -22.46
CA ILE A 78 -3.64 -13.00 -21.71
C ILE A 78 -4.64 -13.76 -22.61
N ALA A 79 -4.50 -13.60 -23.93
CA ALA A 79 -5.38 -14.21 -24.93
C ALA A 79 -4.83 -15.52 -25.48
N SER A 80 -3.51 -15.69 -25.57
CA SER A 80 -2.89 -16.92 -26.05
C SER A 80 -2.98 -18.03 -25.00
N ALA A 81 -3.41 -19.22 -25.40
CA ALA A 81 -3.23 -20.41 -24.58
C ALA A 81 -1.72 -20.69 -24.42
N PRO A 82 -1.24 -21.15 -23.25
CA PRO A 82 0.13 -21.62 -23.14
C PRO A 82 0.30 -22.81 -24.09
N SER A 83 1.23 -22.71 -25.04
CA SER A 83 1.53 -23.80 -25.95
C SER A 83 2.25 -24.90 -25.15
N THR A 84 1.64 -26.07 -25.09
CA THR A 84 2.37 -27.30 -24.80
C THR A 84 3.17 -27.62 -26.05
N ASP A 85 4.49 -27.66 -25.89
CA ASP A 85 5.48 -28.11 -26.86
C ASP A 85 6.11 -27.03 -27.77
N GLU A 86 7.43 -27.14 -27.88
CA GLU A 86 8.31 -26.34 -28.74
C GLU A 86 7.90 -26.54 -30.22
N GLY A 87 7.04 -25.68 -30.77
CA GLY A 87 6.63 -25.85 -32.16
C GLY A 87 5.58 -24.93 -32.75
N GLU A 88 4.87 -24.10 -31.98
CA GLU A 88 3.97 -23.10 -32.55
C GLU A 88 4.67 -21.74 -32.71
N PRO A 89 4.74 -21.16 -33.93
CA PRO A 89 5.49 -19.94 -34.21
C PRO A 89 4.99 -18.69 -33.45
N ASP A 90 3.79 -18.74 -32.88
CA ASP A 90 3.14 -17.67 -32.10
C ASP A 90 2.83 -18.07 -30.64
N GLY A 91 3.37 -19.20 -30.16
CA GLY A 91 3.15 -19.70 -28.80
C GLY A 91 3.96 -18.94 -27.74
N VAL A 92 3.35 -18.64 -26.59
CA VAL A 92 4.08 -18.07 -25.43
C VAL A 92 4.70 -19.21 -24.64
N SER A 93 6.01 -19.14 -24.38
CA SER A 93 6.69 -20.18 -23.62
C SER A 93 6.15 -20.29 -22.18
N LEU A 94 6.17 -21.50 -21.60
CA LEU A 94 5.72 -21.73 -20.23
C LEU A 94 6.50 -20.88 -19.21
N LYS A 95 7.79 -20.62 -19.47
CA LYS A 95 8.64 -19.77 -18.63
C LYS A 95 8.18 -18.31 -18.67
N GLU A 96 7.90 -17.78 -19.85
CA GLU A 96 7.37 -16.42 -20.02
C GLU A 96 5.97 -16.28 -19.42
N PHE A 97 5.12 -17.29 -19.61
CA PHE A 97 3.80 -17.33 -19.00
C PHE A 97 3.89 -17.35 -17.47
N THR A 98 4.79 -18.16 -16.89
CA THR A 98 4.99 -18.22 -15.44
C THR A 98 5.47 -16.88 -14.89
N ALA A 99 6.48 -16.27 -15.52
CA ALA A 99 6.97 -14.95 -15.14
C ALA A 99 5.87 -13.87 -15.25
N PHE A 100 5.03 -13.96 -16.29
CA PHE A 100 3.87 -13.09 -16.46
C PHE A 100 2.85 -13.28 -15.34
N VAL A 101 2.50 -14.51 -14.97
CA VAL A 101 1.54 -14.82 -13.90
C VAL A 101 2.04 -14.29 -12.55
N ILE A 102 3.31 -14.49 -12.21
CA ILE A 102 3.92 -13.96 -10.97
C ILE A 102 3.80 -12.44 -10.94
N LYS A 103 4.17 -11.77 -12.03
CA LYS A 103 4.07 -10.31 -12.15
C LYS A 103 2.63 -9.82 -12.05
N MET A 104 1.68 -10.55 -12.67
CA MET A 104 0.26 -10.25 -12.58
C MET A 104 -0.27 -10.43 -11.16
N GLY A 105 0.22 -11.43 -10.41
CA GLY A 105 -0.13 -11.63 -9.00
C GLY A 105 0.17 -10.42 -8.13
N HIS A 106 1.38 -9.84 -8.26
CA HIS A 106 1.77 -8.61 -7.55
C HIS A 106 0.90 -7.39 -7.90
N TRP A 107 0.36 -7.35 -9.12
CA TRP A 107 -0.51 -6.26 -9.54
C TRP A 107 -1.97 -6.51 -9.12
N ALA A 108 -2.44 -7.76 -9.21
CA ALA A 108 -3.78 -8.17 -8.83
C ALA A 108 -4.02 -8.04 -7.31
N SER A 109 -2.98 -8.17 -6.49
CA SER A 109 -3.05 -7.91 -5.05
C SER A 109 -3.35 -6.44 -4.70
N GLY A 110 -3.21 -5.51 -5.67
CA GLY A 110 -3.38 -4.07 -5.45
C GLY A 110 -2.24 -3.42 -4.66
N THR A 111 -1.21 -4.17 -4.26
CA THR A 111 -0.10 -3.65 -3.44
C THR A 111 0.98 -2.94 -4.24
N ALA A 112 0.99 -3.10 -5.57
CA ALA A 112 1.98 -2.54 -6.48
C ALA A 112 1.68 -1.12 -6.99
N VAL A 113 0.62 -0.47 -6.48
CA VAL A 113 0.29 0.90 -6.90
C VAL A 113 1.40 1.86 -6.48
N HIS A 114 1.86 2.66 -7.44
CA HIS A 114 2.87 3.70 -7.24
C HIS A 114 2.35 5.01 -7.86
N TYR A 115 2.00 5.96 -7.01
CA TYR A 115 1.57 7.30 -7.42
C TYR A 115 2.77 8.13 -7.83
N LYS A 116 2.59 8.93 -8.89
CA LYS A 116 3.60 9.90 -9.33
C LYS A 116 3.62 11.11 -8.41
N GLU A 117 4.69 11.89 -8.52
CA GLU A 117 4.80 13.21 -7.92
C GLU A 117 3.54 14.05 -8.16
N SER A 118 3.07 14.70 -7.11
CA SER A 118 1.88 15.54 -7.10
C SER A 118 1.89 16.41 -5.84
N ILE A 119 0.85 17.22 -5.64
CA ILE A 119 0.71 18.02 -4.41
C ILE A 119 0.71 17.19 -3.11
N VAL A 120 0.37 15.91 -3.16
CA VAL A 120 0.37 14.99 -2.00
C VAL A 120 1.48 13.94 -2.03
N VAL A 121 2.29 13.89 -3.08
CA VAL A 121 3.42 12.96 -3.23
C VAL A 121 4.66 13.76 -3.59
N ALA A 122 5.60 13.87 -2.66
CA ALA A 122 6.83 14.64 -2.85
C ALA A 122 7.69 14.10 -4.00
N ALA A 123 8.50 14.99 -4.59
CA ALA A 123 9.48 14.66 -5.62
C ALA A 123 10.64 13.87 -5.02
N GLU A 124 11.04 12.77 -5.65
CA GLU A 124 12.16 11.93 -5.18
C GLU A 124 13.48 12.72 -5.04
N ALA A 125 13.70 13.70 -5.92
CA ALA A 125 14.88 14.57 -5.90
C ALA A 125 14.95 15.53 -4.69
N THR A 126 13.86 15.70 -3.94
CA THR A 126 13.80 16.69 -2.84
C THR A 126 14.14 16.11 -1.47
N ILE A 127 14.30 14.79 -1.35
CA ILE A 127 14.44 14.12 -0.04
C ILE A 127 15.62 13.15 -0.10
N ASN A 128 16.58 13.32 0.83
CA ASN A 128 17.53 12.26 1.16
C ASN A 128 16.77 11.16 1.90
N LEU A 129 16.30 10.14 1.17
CA LEU A 129 15.53 9.04 1.76
C LEU A 129 16.42 8.23 2.71
N VAL A 130 16.18 8.39 4.01
CA VAL A 130 16.82 7.59 5.08
C VAL A 130 16.23 6.17 5.13
N ALA A 131 15.08 5.93 4.50
CA ALA A 131 14.38 4.65 4.45
C ALA A 131 14.12 4.22 2.99
N PRO A 132 15.10 3.58 2.31
CA PRO A 132 14.94 3.20 0.91
C PRO A 132 13.87 2.12 0.69
N GLY A 133 13.54 1.33 1.72
CA GLY A 133 12.40 0.40 1.70
C GLY A 133 11.03 1.08 1.82
N LEU A 134 10.97 2.41 1.99
CA LEU A 134 9.75 3.22 1.98
C LEU A 134 9.71 4.16 0.77
N PRO A 135 9.52 3.63 -0.46
CA PRO A 135 9.43 4.45 -1.66
C PRO A 135 8.20 5.37 -1.60
N LEU A 136 8.40 6.63 -1.97
CA LEU A 136 7.35 7.64 -2.05
C LEU A 136 6.23 7.19 -2.99
N GLY A 137 4.98 7.57 -2.68
CA GLY A 137 3.84 7.27 -3.53
C GLY A 137 3.40 5.80 -3.57
N LYS A 138 4.05 4.88 -2.82
CA LYS A 138 3.53 3.53 -2.58
C LYS A 138 2.76 3.48 -1.27
N ARG A 139 2.01 2.39 -1.06
CA ARG A 139 1.39 2.10 0.25
C ARG A 139 2.49 1.98 1.32
N PHE A 140 2.16 2.35 2.55
CA PHE A 140 2.98 1.99 3.70
C PHE A 140 2.85 0.48 3.97
N GLU A 141 3.97 -0.23 4.01
CA GLU A 141 3.97 -1.67 4.24
C GLU A 141 3.92 -1.99 5.73
N SER A 142 2.95 -2.81 6.13
CA SER A 142 2.80 -3.20 7.53
C SER A 142 3.87 -4.21 7.91
N HIS A 143 4.63 -3.90 8.94
CA HIS A 143 5.58 -4.79 9.60
C HIS A 143 5.17 -4.95 11.07
N GLN A 144 5.63 -6.01 11.71
CA GLN A 144 5.33 -6.25 13.12
C GLN A 144 6.18 -5.34 14.01
N VAL A 145 5.56 -4.82 15.05
CA VAL A 145 6.15 -3.94 16.07
C VAL A 145 5.61 -4.33 17.43
N VAL A 146 6.36 -4.03 18.48
CA VAL A 146 5.93 -4.31 19.87
C VAL A 146 5.44 -3.00 20.49
N LEU A 147 4.24 -3.01 21.05
CA LEU A 147 3.71 -1.83 21.76
C LEU A 147 4.42 -1.68 23.11
N MET A 148 5.01 -0.52 23.38
CA MET A 148 5.79 -0.30 24.62
C MET A 148 4.94 -0.34 25.89
N ALA A 149 3.64 -0.04 25.79
CA ALA A 149 2.77 0.06 26.95
C ALA A 149 2.36 -1.30 27.54
N ASP A 150 2.21 -2.34 26.71
CA ASP A 150 1.72 -3.66 27.14
C ASP A 150 2.53 -4.84 26.58
N ALA A 151 3.64 -4.56 25.88
CA ALA A 151 4.52 -5.54 25.24
C ALA A 151 3.84 -6.47 24.23
N ARG A 152 2.66 -6.11 23.71
CA ARG A 152 1.97 -6.93 22.71
C ARG A 152 2.52 -6.65 21.31
N PRO A 153 2.70 -7.70 20.47
CA PRO A 153 3.03 -7.52 19.08
C PRO A 153 1.80 -7.07 18.28
N TRP A 154 2.03 -6.16 17.34
CA TRP A 154 1.03 -5.62 16.44
C TRP A 154 1.61 -5.53 15.03
N HIS A 155 0.80 -5.78 14.01
CA HIS A 155 1.11 -5.24 12.69
C HIS A 155 0.87 -3.73 12.73
N LEU A 156 1.87 -2.92 12.42
CA LEU A 156 1.77 -1.46 12.54
C LEU A 156 0.61 -0.90 11.71
N GLY A 157 0.32 -1.50 10.55
CA GLY A 157 -0.82 -1.15 9.71
C GLY A 157 -2.17 -1.16 10.43
N ASP A 158 -2.36 -2.03 11.43
CA ASP A 158 -3.60 -2.10 12.22
C ASP A 158 -3.78 -0.85 13.11
N ARG A 159 -2.70 -0.12 13.38
CA ARG A 159 -2.71 1.16 14.11
C ARG A 159 -2.85 2.38 13.20
N LEU A 160 -2.77 2.17 11.89
CA LEU A 160 -2.94 3.20 10.86
C LEU A 160 -4.37 3.22 10.33
N GLU A 161 -5.34 3.38 11.24
CA GLU A 161 -6.77 3.42 10.90
C GLU A 161 -7.08 4.47 9.81
N SER A 162 -7.98 4.13 8.89
CA SER A 162 -8.43 5.04 7.82
C SER A 162 -9.48 6.02 8.33
N ASP A 163 -9.08 6.96 9.19
CA ASP A 163 -9.93 7.95 9.84
C ASP A 163 -9.86 9.37 9.22
N GLY A 164 -9.22 9.50 8.06
CA GLY A 164 -9.05 10.76 7.35
C GLY A 164 -7.94 11.66 7.89
N LYS A 165 -7.24 11.27 8.97
CA LYS A 165 -6.09 12.03 9.47
C LYS A 165 -4.79 11.59 8.79
N TRP A 166 -3.86 12.54 8.64
CA TRP A 166 -2.49 12.22 8.26
C TRP A 166 -1.77 11.48 9.39
N ARG A 167 -0.76 10.69 9.03
CA ARG A 167 0.09 9.96 9.97
C ARG A 167 1.53 10.45 9.80
N ILE A 168 2.14 10.87 10.90
CA ILE A 168 3.58 11.11 10.98
C ILE A 168 4.15 9.91 11.73
N ILE A 169 5.05 9.18 11.09
CA ILE A 169 5.73 8.02 11.68
C ILE A 169 7.17 8.45 11.94
N LEU A 170 7.56 8.49 13.21
CA LEU A 170 8.90 8.89 13.63
C LEU A 170 9.75 7.67 13.93
N PHE A 171 10.77 7.45 13.11
CA PHE A 171 11.77 6.41 13.31
C PHE A 171 12.86 6.95 14.24
N ALA A 172 12.64 6.85 15.55
CA ALA A 172 13.47 7.51 16.56
C ALA A 172 14.89 6.91 16.71
N GLY A 173 15.13 5.68 16.22
CA GLY A 173 16.40 4.97 16.37
C GLY A 173 16.74 4.67 17.84
N GLY A 174 18.03 4.50 18.13
CA GLY A 174 18.53 4.19 19.48
C GLY A 174 18.46 5.40 20.43
N VAL A 175 17.28 5.68 20.98
CA VAL A 175 17.04 6.81 21.92
C VAL A 175 17.77 6.71 23.26
N ARG A 176 18.51 5.61 23.50
CA ARG A 176 19.41 5.47 24.64
C ARG A 176 20.70 6.28 24.45
N ASP A 177 21.10 6.56 23.21
CA ASP A 177 22.15 7.53 22.91
C ASP A 177 21.63 8.95 23.13
N LEU A 178 22.36 9.73 23.93
CA LEU A 178 22.00 11.11 24.26
C LEU A 178 21.98 12.00 23.02
N THR A 179 22.85 11.77 22.04
CA THR A 179 22.88 12.57 20.80
C THR A 179 21.63 12.32 19.97
N GLN A 180 21.22 11.05 19.84
CA GLN A 180 19.99 10.69 19.15
C GLN A 180 18.74 11.17 19.91
N ARG A 181 18.77 11.10 21.25
CA ARG A 181 17.69 11.63 22.09
C ARG A 181 17.49 13.14 21.89
N GLN A 182 18.58 13.91 21.86
CA GLN A 182 18.52 15.36 21.60
C GLN A 182 17.84 15.68 20.27
N LYS A 183 18.12 14.93 19.20
CA LYS A 183 17.44 15.11 17.91
C LYS A 183 15.94 14.83 18.00
N LEU A 184 15.53 13.83 18.78
CA LEU A 184 14.11 13.55 18.99
C LEU A 184 13.42 14.70 19.73
N ASP A 185 14.07 15.25 20.76
CA ASP A 185 13.55 16.37 21.54
C ASP A 185 13.45 17.66 20.67
N GLU A 186 14.40 17.88 19.74
CA GLU A 186 14.32 18.97 18.75
C GLU A 186 13.13 18.81 17.79
N VAL A 187 12.88 17.58 17.32
CA VAL A 187 11.72 17.27 16.47
C VAL A 187 10.42 17.47 17.25
N GLU A 188 10.36 17.05 18.51
CA GLU A 188 9.22 17.29 19.40
C GLU A 188 8.94 18.78 19.53
N ALA A 189 9.95 19.59 19.86
CA ALA A 189 9.81 21.04 19.99
C ALA A 189 9.33 21.70 18.68
N TYR A 190 9.87 21.25 17.53
CA TYR A 190 9.42 21.73 16.22
C TYR A 190 7.96 21.40 15.94
N LEU A 191 7.56 20.14 16.17
CA LEU A 191 6.20 19.69 15.94
C LEU A 191 5.21 20.38 16.90
N ASP A 192 5.56 20.49 18.18
CA ASP A 192 4.76 21.22 19.16
C ASP A 192 4.61 22.68 18.73
N SER A 193 5.68 23.39 18.34
CA SER A 193 5.56 24.79 17.89
C SER A 193 4.70 24.95 16.62
N THR A 194 4.77 23.99 15.70
CA THR A 194 4.05 24.03 14.42
C THR A 194 2.57 23.72 14.59
N PHE A 195 2.23 22.72 15.41
CA PHE A 195 0.86 22.22 15.57
C PHE A 195 0.12 22.79 16.79
N SER A 196 0.82 23.28 17.81
CA SER A 196 0.21 23.88 19.01
C SER A 196 -0.65 25.11 18.71
N LEU A 197 -0.41 25.80 17.59
CA LEU A 197 -1.20 26.97 17.18
C LEU A 197 -2.67 26.63 16.88
N ARG A 198 -3.01 25.37 16.55
CA ARG A 198 -4.39 24.96 16.25
C ARG A 198 -5.11 24.25 17.39
N ASP A 199 -4.41 23.48 18.22
CA ASP A 199 -5.06 22.55 19.16
C ASP A 199 -4.67 22.74 20.64
N ARG A 200 -3.77 23.69 20.96
CA ARG A 200 -3.30 23.98 22.35
C ARG A 200 -2.89 22.74 23.16
N ARG A 201 -2.31 21.73 22.53
CA ARG A 201 -1.78 20.54 23.21
C ARG A 201 -0.27 20.56 23.13
N SER A 202 0.39 20.67 24.28
CA SER A 202 1.80 20.32 24.45
C SER A 202 1.95 18.79 24.54
N ASP A 203 3.10 18.26 24.15
CA ASP A 203 3.47 16.83 24.21
C ASP A 203 2.93 15.99 23.05
N ILE A 204 3.21 16.38 21.79
CA ILE A 204 2.75 15.64 20.60
C ILE A 204 3.22 14.17 20.55
N LEU A 205 4.36 13.84 21.16
CA LEU A 205 4.87 12.47 21.21
C LEU A 205 4.12 11.59 22.20
N TRP A 206 3.50 12.17 23.22
CA TRP A 206 2.69 11.45 24.20
C TRP A 206 1.39 12.19 24.54
N PRO A 207 0.49 12.31 23.56
CA PRO A 207 -0.62 13.24 23.64
C PRO A 207 -1.66 12.80 24.66
N GLN A 208 -2.39 13.77 25.21
CA GLN A 208 -3.60 13.53 25.97
C GLN A 208 -4.81 13.34 25.05
N LYS A 209 -5.75 12.47 25.46
CA LYS A 209 -6.97 12.10 24.75
C LYS A 209 -8.18 12.16 25.68
N GLY A 210 -9.32 12.56 25.10
CA GLY A 210 -10.61 12.60 25.79
C GLY A 210 -10.77 13.83 26.68
N ALA A 211 -11.99 14.01 27.20
CA ALA A 211 -12.34 15.16 28.05
C ALA A 211 -11.57 15.19 29.39
N PHE A 212 -11.07 14.03 29.84
CA PHE A 212 -10.35 13.87 31.10
C PHE A 212 -8.83 13.96 30.96
N GLY A 213 -8.30 14.18 29.76
CA GLY A 213 -6.86 14.36 29.53
C GLY A 213 -6.02 13.10 29.76
N SER A 214 -6.58 11.90 29.56
CA SER A 214 -5.83 10.64 29.72
C SER A 214 -4.74 10.51 28.66
N ARG A 215 -3.55 10.01 29.02
CA ARG A 215 -2.45 9.82 28.07
C ARG A 215 -2.75 8.71 27.06
N ASP A 216 -2.38 8.92 25.80
CA ASP A 216 -2.50 7.92 24.73
C ASP A 216 -1.27 7.01 24.69
N TYR A 217 -1.43 5.78 25.18
CA TYR A 217 -0.37 4.79 25.26
C TYR A 217 -0.16 4.02 23.95
N LEU A 218 -0.98 4.24 22.91
CA LEU A 218 -0.96 3.45 21.68
C LEU A 218 -0.10 4.09 20.57
N LYS A 219 0.90 4.89 20.96
CA LYS A 219 1.72 5.71 20.05
C LYS A 219 3.20 5.32 20.00
N ILE A 220 3.70 4.62 21.00
CA ILE A 220 5.12 4.31 21.15
C ILE A 220 5.31 2.81 20.97
N PHE A 221 6.14 2.45 19.98
CA PHE A 221 6.45 1.07 19.63
C PHE A 221 7.96 0.85 19.68
N SER A 222 8.38 -0.37 19.95
CA SER A 222 9.75 -0.84 19.80
C SER A 222 9.87 -1.85 18.67
N ASP A 223 11.05 -1.85 18.06
CA ASP A 223 11.53 -2.92 17.19
C ASP A 223 12.38 -3.87 18.04
N ASP A 224 11.71 -4.66 18.89
CA ASP A 224 12.36 -5.59 19.82
C ASP A 224 11.98 -7.02 19.46
N GLU A 225 12.94 -7.93 19.58
CA GLU A 225 12.68 -9.37 19.52
C GLU A 225 11.95 -9.76 20.80
N SER A 226 10.61 -9.68 20.79
CA SER A 226 9.81 -10.09 21.94
C SER A 226 9.81 -11.62 22.12
N TRP A 227 9.33 -12.06 23.29
CA TRP A 227 9.22 -13.45 23.76
C TRP A 227 8.61 -14.49 22.79
N PHE A 228 7.92 -14.07 21.73
CA PHE A 228 7.36 -14.94 20.70
C PHE A 228 8.14 -14.77 19.39
N SER A 229 8.66 -15.86 18.86
CA SER A 229 9.45 -15.88 17.61
C SER A 229 8.68 -15.27 16.44
N GLY A 230 9.30 -14.31 15.74
CA GLY A 230 8.77 -13.70 14.51
C GLY A 230 8.61 -12.17 14.53
N HIS A 231 9.09 -11.47 15.55
CA HIS A 231 9.06 -10.00 15.66
C HIS A 231 10.47 -9.47 15.91
N GLY A 232 10.72 -8.20 15.59
CA GLY A 232 12.08 -7.66 15.39
C GLY A 232 12.40 -7.62 13.90
N GLU A 233 13.21 -6.65 13.46
CA GLU A 233 13.53 -6.31 12.05
C GLU A 233 12.60 -5.29 11.37
N PHE A 234 11.78 -4.55 12.11
CA PHE A 234 10.98 -3.45 11.54
C PHE A 234 11.86 -2.44 10.78
N PHE A 235 13.00 -2.03 11.35
CA PHE A 235 13.93 -1.12 10.68
C PHE A 235 14.58 -1.79 9.45
N ALA A 236 14.97 -3.05 9.57
CA ALA A 236 15.60 -3.80 8.47
C ALA A 236 14.63 -4.06 7.30
N GLY A 237 13.34 -4.27 7.58
CA GLY A 237 12.28 -4.39 6.58
C GLY A 237 12.15 -3.14 5.70
N PHE A 238 12.55 -1.97 6.21
CA PHE A 238 12.62 -0.73 5.44
C PHE A 238 14.03 -0.36 4.98
N MET A 239 14.98 -1.29 5.07
CA MET A 239 16.38 -1.09 4.72
C MET A 239 17.02 0.09 5.48
N MET A 240 16.56 0.34 6.70
CA MET A 240 17.14 1.34 7.59
C MET A 240 18.25 0.72 8.44
N PRO A 241 19.27 1.49 8.83
CA PRO A 241 20.29 0.99 9.75
C PRO A 241 19.66 0.63 11.10
N VAL A 242 19.88 -0.60 11.55
CA VAL A 242 19.56 -1.04 12.91
C VAL A 242 20.60 -0.42 13.83
N VAL A 243 20.17 0.48 14.71
CA VAL A 243 21.04 1.08 15.73
C VAL A 243 20.88 0.24 16.99
N ALA A 244 21.93 -0.50 17.34
CA ALA A 244 22.02 -1.32 18.55
C ALA A 244 22.04 -0.47 19.83
#